data_AF-A0A2T2UJ27-F1
#
_entry.id   AF-A0A2T2UJ27-F1
#
_cell.length_a   1.000
_cell.length_b   1.000
_cell.length_c   1.000
_cell.angle_alpha   90.00
_cell.angle_beta   90.00
_cell.angle_gamma   90.00
#
_symmetry.space_group_name_H-M   'P 1'
#
loop_
_entity.id
_entity.type
_entity.pdbx_description
1 polymer ?
#
loop_
_entity_poly.entity_id
_entity_poly.type
_entity_poly.pdbx_seq_one_letter_code
_entity_poly.pdbx_strand_id
1 'polypeptide(L)' 'EQLYGDDDQLRSFVNVYVGDEDIRHTGGADTPLDGDEEVSIVPSVAGGS' A
#
# COMPACT_ATOMS: atom_id res chain seq x y z
N GLU A 1 12.67 2.42 -6.46
CA GLU A 1 13.51 1.76 -5.44
C GLU A 1 13.03 1.95 -3.98
N GLN A 2 11.97 2.74 -3.70
CA GLN A 2 11.58 3.08 -2.31
C GLN A 2 10.33 2.37 -1.76
N LEU A 3 9.51 1.74 -2.61
CA LEU A 3 8.24 1.10 -2.19
C LEU A 3 8.38 -0.40 -1.96
N TYR A 4 9.15 -1.07 -2.81
CA TYR A 4 9.42 -2.50 -2.75
C TYR A 4 10.80 -2.76 -2.13
N GLY A 5 10.91 -3.85 -1.38
CA GLY A 5 12.16 -4.39 -0.87
C GLY A 5 12.91 -5.21 -1.92
N ASP A 6 14.08 -5.73 -1.56
CA ASP A 6 14.93 -6.55 -2.44
C ASP A 6 14.29 -7.89 -2.85
N ASP A 7 13.22 -8.30 -2.16
CA ASP A 7 12.45 -9.52 -2.43
C ASP A 7 11.18 -9.25 -3.28
N ASP A 8 11.06 -8.08 -3.91
CA ASP A 8 9.87 -7.66 -4.67
C ASP A 8 8.58 -7.60 -3.82
N GLN A 9 8.74 -7.52 -2.49
CA GLN A 9 7.63 -7.33 -1.54
C GLN A 9 7.47 -5.86 -1.15
N LEU A 10 6.24 -5.41 -0.99
CA LEU A 10 5.93 -4.09 -0.42
C LEU A 10 6.57 -3.93 0.96
N ARG A 11 7.30 -2.84 1.16
CA ARG A 11 7.95 -2.55 2.43
C ARG A 11 6.88 -2.31 3.50
N SER A 12 7.08 -2.87 4.70
CA SER A 12 6.07 -2.86 5.77
C SER A 12 5.68 -1.45 6.26
N PHE A 13 6.52 -0.44 6.01
CA PHE A 13 6.21 0.96 6.33
C PHE A 13 5.41 1.66 5.23
N VAL A 14 5.08 1.01 4.12
CA VAL A 14 4.20 1.56 3.09
C VAL A 14 2.80 1.02 3.33
N ASN A 15 1.84 1.91 3.57
CA ASN A 15 0.42 1.55 3.60
C ASN A 15 -0.17 1.84 2.22
N VAL A 16 -0.97 0.92 1.72
CA VAL A 16 -1.65 1.05 0.44
C VAL A 16 -3.13 0.81 0.68
N TYR A 17 -3.95 1.67 0.10
CA TYR A 17 -5.40 1.63 0.23
C TYR A 17 -6.04 1.63 -1.15
N VAL A 18 -7.18 0.95 -1.26
CA VAL A 18 -8.12 1.02 -2.38
C VAL A 18 -9.41 1.59 -1.83
N GLY A 19 -9.79 2.79 -2.27
CA GLY A 19 -10.77 3.62 -1.58
C GLY A 19 -10.36 3.85 -0.12
N ASP A 20 -11.19 3.37 0.80
CA ASP A 20 -10.99 3.48 2.25
C ASP A 20 -10.42 2.20 2.90
N GLU A 21 -10.20 1.11 2.13
CA GLU A 21 -9.75 -0.19 2.65
C GLU A 21 -8.24 -0.43 2.46
N ASP A 22 -7.57 -0.91 3.51
CA ASP A 22 -6.16 -1.32 3.45
C ASP A 22 -6.02 -2.64 2.68
N ILE A 23 -5.13 -2.68 1.68
CA ILE A 23 -4.97 -3.85 0.81
C ILE A 23 -4.62 -5.13 1.57
N ARG A 24 -4.01 -5.03 2.77
CA ARG A 24 -3.68 -6.20 3.61
C ARG A 24 -4.90 -6.99 4.04
N HIS A 25 -6.09 -6.38 3.98
CA HIS A 25 -7.36 -7.05 4.29
C HIS A 25 -8.12 -7.51 3.04
N THR A 26 -7.75 -7.04 1.85
CA THR A 26 -8.50 -7.29 0.60
C THR A 26 -7.75 -8.15 -0.43
N GLY A 27 -6.50 -8.54 -0.16
CA GLY A 27 -5.73 -9.43 -1.05
C GLY A 27 -4.25 -9.08 -1.22
N GLY A 28 -3.79 -7.99 -0.61
CA GLY A 28 -2.43 -7.49 -0.74
C GLY A 28 -2.20 -6.86 -2.10
N ALA A 29 -1.08 -7.16 -2.74
CA ALA A 29 -0.79 -6.62 -4.07
C ALA A 29 -1.78 -7.13 -5.15
N ASP A 30 -2.47 -8.25 -4.88
CA ASP A 30 -3.47 -8.85 -5.75
C ASP A 30 -4.91 -8.36 -5.45
N THR A 31 -5.07 -7.32 -4.62
CA THR A 31 -6.39 -6.71 -4.38
C THR A 31 -7.04 -6.32 -5.71
N PRO A 32 -8.25 -6.82 -6.02
CA PRO A 32 -8.94 -6.45 -7.25
C PRO A 32 -9.31 -4.97 -7.22
N LEU A 33 -9.25 -4.33 -8.39
CA LEU A 33 -9.62 -2.93 -8.58
C LEU A 33 -10.83 -2.85 -9.52
N ASP A 34 -11.83 -2.10 -9.11
CA ASP A 34 -12.89 -1.58 -9.97
C ASP A 34 -12.44 -0.25 -10.60
N GLY A 35 -13.00 0.07 -11.77
CA GLY A 35 -12.45 1.10 -12.66
C GLY A 35 -12.41 2.54 -12.13
N ASP A 36 -13.18 2.84 -11.08
CA ASP A 36 -13.31 4.19 -10.50
C ASP A 36 -12.71 4.29 -9.09
N GLU A 37 -11.99 3.26 -8.61
CA GLU A 37 -11.44 3.23 -7.26
C GLU A 37 -10.12 4.03 -7.16
N GLU A 38 -10.01 4.81 -6.08
CA GLU A 38 -8.80 5.56 -5.78
C GLU A 38 -7.77 4.67 -5.08
N VAL A 39 -6.54 4.63 -5.59
CA VAL A 39 -5.42 3.94 -4.93
C VAL A 39 -4.54 4.96 -4.22
N SER A 40 -4.46 4.84 -2.89
CA SER A 40 -3.68 5.74 -2.03
C SER A 40 -2.45 5.03 -1.46
N ILE A 41 -1.26 5.61 -1.68
CA ILE A 41 0.01 5.10 -1.14
C ILE A 41 0.49 6.08 -0.07
N VAL A 42 0.45 5.65 1.19
CA VAL A 42 0.83 6.46 2.34
C VAL A 42 2.14 5.92 2.91
N PRO A 43 3.26 6.65 2.76
CA PRO A 43 4.47 6.32 3.47
C PRO A 43 4.24 6.52 4.98
N SER A 44 4.49 5.48 5.77
CA SER A 44 4.48 5.59 7.22
C SER A 44 5.69 6.39 7.65
N VAL A 45 5.52 7.70 7.81
CA VAL A 45 6.48 8.51 8.55
C VAL A 45 6.20 8.25 10.02
N ALA A 46 6.99 7.37 10.65
CA ALA A 46 7.12 7.39 12.09
C ALA A 46 7.65 8.79 12.44
N GLY A 47 6.79 9.63 13.03
CA GLY A 47 7.08 11.03 13.29
C GLY A 47 8.47 11.23 13.90
N GLY A 48 9.24 12.12 13.29
CA GLY A 48 10.59 12.45 13.71
C GLY A 48 10.92 13.90 13.44
N SER A 49 10.39 14.79 14.29
CA SER A 49 11.07 15.97 14.85
C SER A 49 10.31 16.45 16.08
#